data_AF-F5RJ57-F1
#
_entry.id   AF-F5RJ57-F1
#
_cell.length_a   1.000
_cell.length_b   1.000
_cell.length_c   1.000
_cell.angle_alpha   90.00
_cell.angle_beta   90.00
_cell.angle_gamma   90.00
#
_symmetry.space_group_name_H-M   'P 1'
#
loop_
_entity.id
_entity.type
_entity.pdbx_description
1 polymer ?
#
loop_
_entity_poly.entity_id
_entity_poly.type
_entity_poly.pdbx_seq_one_letter_code
_entity_poly.pdbx_strand_id
1 'polypeptide(L)' 'MADDGRVLRQSISDNVMQLPSPIASMLDIGCGMGDMVMAWADRGMAATGLDISAEAIRHAEAAVQAAQRRMAVRGNA' A
#
# COMPACT_ATOMS: atom_id res chain seq x y z
N MET A 1 36.20 9.89 -15.12
CA MET A 1 35.10 10.73 -14.62
C MET A 1 34.52 10.00 -13.42
N ALA A 2 34.57 10.61 -12.24
CA ALA A 2 34.13 9.96 -11.01
C ALA A 2 32.60 9.89 -10.99
N ASP A 3 32.08 8.68 -10.82
CA ASP A 3 30.69 8.39 -10.47
C ASP A 3 30.42 9.07 -9.10
N ASP A 4 29.57 10.10 -9.10
CA ASP A 4 29.39 11.02 -7.98
C ASP A 4 28.51 10.46 -6.86
N GLY A 5 28.34 9.13 -6.80
CA GLY A 5 27.94 8.40 -5.61
C GLY A 5 26.72 8.98 -4.91
N ARG A 6 25.76 9.52 -5.67
CA ARG A 6 24.50 9.99 -5.12
C ARG A 6 23.73 8.78 -4.66
N VAL A 7 23.87 8.44 -3.38
CA VAL A 7 22.90 7.60 -2.69
C VAL A 7 21.57 8.33 -2.77
N LEU A 8 20.78 8.00 -3.79
CA LEU A 8 19.40 8.45 -3.89
C LEU A 8 18.70 7.82 -2.69
N ARG A 9 18.42 8.65 -1.67
CA ARG A 9 17.56 8.28 -0.55
C ARG A 9 16.12 8.21 -1.06
N GLN A 10 15.85 7.25 -1.94
CA GLN A 10 14.50 6.84 -2.25
C GLN A 10 13.99 6.12 -1.01
N SER A 11 12.80 6.49 -0.54
CA SER A 11 12.18 5.72 0.53
C SER A 11 12.06 4.28 0.04
N ILE A 12 12.31 3.29 0.91
CA ILE A 12 12.06 1.88 0.58
C ILE A 12 10.63 1.74 0.01
N SER A 13 9.69 2.51 0.56
CA SER A 13 8.32 2.63 0.06
C SER A 13 8.24 3.00 -1.42
N ASP A 14 9.00 3.99 -1.89
CA ASP A 14 8.97 4.45 -3.29
C ASP A 14 9.50 3.39 -4.25
N ASN A 15 10.54 2.66 -3.84
CA ASN A 15 11.13 1.59 -4.64
C ASN A 15 10.19 0.40 -4.77
N VAL A 16 9.50 0.05 -3.68
CA VAL A 16 8.50 -1.01 -3.69
C VAL A 16 7.38 -0.65 -4.69
N MET A 17 6.92 0.60 -4.72
CA MET A 17 5.88 1.01 -5.69
C MET A 17 6.29 1.00 -7.17
N GLN A 18 7.57 0.77 -7.49
CA GLN A 18 8.13 0.76 -8.86
C GLN A 18 8.53 -0.63 -9.35
N LEU A 19 8.08 -1.70 -8.69
CA LEU A 19 8.41 -3.07 -9.10
C LEU A 19 7.88 -3.41 -10.52
N PRO A 20 8.62 -4.22 -11.29
CA PRO A 20 8.23 -4.60 -12.64
C PRO A 20 6.95 -5.47 -12.66
N SER A 21 6.08 -5.22 -13.64
CA SER A 21 4.82 -5.94 -13.82
C SER A 21 4.98 -7.27 -14.60
N PRO A 22 4.11 -8.27 -14.36
CA PRO A 22 2.96 -8.21 -13.47
C PRO A 22 3.29 -8.69 -12.05
N ILE A 23 2.90 -7.90 -11.06
CA ILE A 23 2.67 -8.38 -9.69
C ILE A 23 1.22 -8.83 -9.64
N ALA A 24 0.94 -9.96 -9.00
CA ALA A 24 -0.43 -10.44 -8.83
C ALA A 24 -0.94 -10.18 -7.41
N SER A 25 -0.04 -10.25 -6.42
CA SER A 25 -0.35 -10.08 -5.01
C SER A 25 0.81 -9.48 -4.21
N MET A 26 0.48 -8.92 -3.06
CA MET A 26 1.44 -8.34 -2.12
C MET A 26 1.06 -8.66 -0.68
N LEU A 27 2.06 -8.98 0.15
CA LEU A 27 1.93 -9.11 1.60
C LEU A 27 2.76 -8.03 2.29
N ASP A 28 2.12 -7.24 3.15
CA ASP A 28 2.76 -6.22 3.98
C ASP A 28 2.80 -6.66 5.45
N ILE A 29 4.00 -6.91 5.98
CA ILE A 29 4.21 -7.42 7.35
C ILE A 29 4.54 -6.24 8.28
N GLY A 30 3.75 -6.08 9.32
CA GLY A 30 3.76 -4.87 10.15
C GLY A 30 3.04 -3.72 9.45
N CYS A 31 1.86 -4.00 8.88
CA CYS A 31 1.15 -3.07 7.99
C CYS A 31 0.63 -1.81 8.69
N GLY A 32 0.61 -1.78 10.03
CA GLY A 32 0.12 -0.65 10.80
C GLY A 32 -1.31 -0.26 10.40
N MET A 33 -1.48 0.96 9.92
CA MET A 33 -2.79 1.50 9.49
C MET A 33 -3.16 1.12 8.04
N GLY A 34 -2.31 0.36 7.34
CA GLY A 34 -2.63 -0.23 6.03
C GLY A 34 -2.33 0.65 4.81
N ASP A 35 -1.55 1.73 4.94
CA ASP A 35 -1.27 2.68 3.84
C ASP A 35 -0.69 1.99 2.60
N MET A 36 0.28 1.09 2.80
CA MET A 36 0.93 0.37 1.70
C MET A 36 -0.03 -0.66 1.08
N VAL A 37 -0.76 -1.40 1.90
CA VAL A 37 -1.79 -2.35 1.44
C VAL A 37 -2.80 -1.66 0.54
N MET A 38 -3.29 -0.48 0.96
CA MET A 38 -4.22 0.33 0.18
C MET A 38 -3.60 0.83 -1.13
N ALA A 39 -2.36 1.34 -1.09
CA ALA A 39 -1.67 1.85 -2.28
C ALA A 39 -1.46 0.79 -3.38
N TRP A 40 -1.33 -0.48 -2.99
CA TRP A 40 -1.25 -1.62 -3.92
C TRP A 40 -2.62 -2.14 -4.35
N ALA A 41 -3.61 -2.14 -3.46
CA ALA A 41 -5.00 -2.45 -3.81
C ALA A 41 -5.54 -1.46 -4.85
N ASP A 42 -5.25 -0.17 -4.70
CA ASP A 42 -5.62 0.89 -5.67
C ASP A 42 -4.95 0.70 -7.05
N ARG A 43 -3.84 -0.03 -7.10
CA ARG A 43 -3.18 -0.45 -8.36
C ARG A 43 -3.79 -1.72 -8.97
N GLY A 44 -4.82 -2.29 -8.35
CA GLY A 44 -5.51 -3.50 -8.81
C GLY A 44 -4.88 -4.81 -8.36
N MET A 45 -3.98 -4.78 -7.37
CA MET A 45 -3.31 -5.98 -6.86
C MET A 45 -4.06 -6.60 -5.70
N ALA A 46 -3.94 -7.92 -5.53
CA ALA A 46 -4.42 -8.60 -4.33
C ALA A 46 -3.45 -8.31 -3.16
N ALA A 47 -3.73 -7.26 -2.39
CA ALA A 47 -2.88 -6.83 -1.27
C ALA A 47 -3.44 -7.30 0.09
N THR A 48 -2.58 -7.87 0.92
CA THR A 48 -2.89 -8.35 2.27
C THR A 48 -1.97 -7.68 3.28
N GLY A 49 -2.56 -7.13 4.36
CA GLY A 49 -1.80 -6.60 5.50
C GLY A 49 -1.82 -7.57 6.69
N LEU A 50 -0.69 -7.66 7.39
CA LEU A 50 -0.55 -8.40 8.63
C LEU A 50 0.07 -7.50 9.70
N ASP A 51 -0.53 -7.44 10.89
CA ASP A 51 0.03 -6.76 12.05
C ASP A 51 -0.31 -7.54 13.32
N ILE A 52 0.59 -7.50 14.32
CA ILE A 52 0.35 -8.12 15.63
C ILE A 52 -0.63 -7.29 16.48
N SER A 53 -0.73 -5.99 16.22
CA SER A 53 -1.62 -5.08 16.90
C SER A 53 -3.04 -5.19 16.33
N ALA A 54 -3.94 -5.79 17.11
CA ALA A 54 -5.35 -5.81 16.78
C ALA A 54 -5.96 -4.39 16.65
N GLU A 55 -5.40 -3.39 17.34
CA GLU A 55 -5.81 -2.00 17.19
C GLU A 55 -5.42 -1.43 15.83
N ALA A 56 -4.19 -1.69 15.37
CA ALA A 56 -3.74 -1.28 14.04
C ALA A 56 -4.60 -1.90 12.94
N ILE A 57 -4.91 -3.20 13.04
CA ILE A 57 -5.83 -3.89 12.13
C ILE A 57 -7.21 -3.24 12.09
N ARG A 58 -7.81 -2.91 13.26
CA ARG A 58 -9.11 -2.20 13.29
C ARG A 58 -9.07 -0.85 12.57
N HIS A 59 -7.97 -0.10 12.72
CA HIS A 59 -7.79 1.16 12.01
C HIS A 59 -7.65 0.95 10.49
N ALA A 60 -6.85 -0.03 10.06
CA ALA A 60 -6.68 -0.37 8.66
C ALA A 60 -8.00 -0.80 8.01
N GLU A 61 -8.78 -1.67 8.67
CA GLU A 61 -10.10 -2.08 8.21
C GLU A 61 -11.06 -0.90 8.09
N ALA A 62 -11.09 -0.01 9.09
CA ALA A 62 -11.94 1.18 9.05
C ALA A 62 -11.60 2.09 7.86
N ALA A 63 -10.30 2.24 7.53
CA ALA A 63 -9.84 3.00 6.38
C ALA A 63 -10.29 2.36 5.05
N VAL A 64 -10.11 1.04 4.89
CA VAL A 64 -10.59 0.27 3.73
C VAL A 64 -12.10 0.47 3.53
N GLN A 65 -12.88 0.28 4.60
CA GLN A 65 -14.33 0.40 4.55
C GLN A 65 -14.77 1.83 4.19
N ALA A 66 -14.06 2.84 4.69
CA ALA A 66 -14.34 4.23 4.34
C ALA A 66 -13.98 4.54 2.87
N ALA A 67 -12.93 3.93 2.32
CA ALA A 67 -12.57 4.06 0.90
C ALA A 67 -13.62 3.39 0.00
N GLN A 68 -14.04 2.16 0.33
CA GLN A 68 -15.08 1.42 -0.40
C GLN A 68 -16.42 2.18 -0.44
N ARG A 69 -16.85 2.74 0.69
CA ARG A 69 -18.05 3.59 0.74
C ARG A 69 -17.95 4.81 -0.19
N ARG A 70 -16.79 5.48 -0.24
CA ARG A 70 -16.57 6.64 -1.13
C ARG A 70 -16.64 6.24 -2.61
N MET A 71 -16.10 5.07 -2.97
CA MET A 71 -16.18 4.56 -4.34
C MET A 71 -17.62 4.19 -4.74
N ALA A 72 -18.37 3.55 -3.83
CA ALA A 72 -19.77 3.20 -4.08
C ALA A 72 -20.66 4.43 -4.32
N VAL A 73 -20.42 5.53 -3.59
CA VAL A 73 -21.16 6.80 -3.79
C VAL A 73 -20.82 7.43 -5.16
N ARG A 74 -19.55 7.36 -5.59
CA ARG A 74 -19.11 7.92 -6.88
C ARG A 74 -19.59 7.15 -8.10
N GLY A 75 -19.79 5.83 -7.97
CA GLY A 75 -20.29 4.99 -9.06
C GLY A 75 -21.80 5.10 -9.32
N ASN A 76 -22.52 5.87 -8.51
CA ASN A 76 -23.98 6.03 -8.57
C ASN A 76 -24.40 7.45 -9.00
N ALA A 77 -23.48 8.20 -9.63
CA ALA A 77 -23.66 9.56 -10.12
C ALA A 77 -23.43 9.63 -11.64
#